data_AF-A0A353T3W2-F1
#
_entry.id   AF-A0A353T3W2-F1
#
_cell.length_a   1.000
_cell.length_b   1.000
_cell.length_c   1.000
_cell.angle_alpha   90.00
_cell.angle_beta   90.00
_cell.angle_gamma   90.00
#
_symmetry.space_group_name_H-M   'P 1'
#
loop_
_entity.id
_entity.type
_entity.pdbx_description
1 polymer ?
#
loop_
_entity_poly.entity_id
_entity_poly.type
_entity_poly.pdbx_seq_one_letter_code
_entity_poly.pdbx_strand_id
1 'polypeptide(L)'
;MILIFIFSSFGMSEAAPGIPLKEKFKNDMHSSDVVKYEGSKYNEMSYSEVMQGYQEKGYQPVRNVSMDLKPENVTLPRENAAVLKSGIGEREKPVLIWKEDCEWIEWTVIIPQEGLYALSVDYYPLEGTGVDISRELEINGESPFSETHNITFSRIWQDDGSPKVNAAGDEVIPRQKEIRKWVSFDLTDSNGMYSMPFCFFFHEGMNTIRMNYINQPVAIAKVTVKSPDTISDYKSVRFGYDKKGYPKGKIIEFQAEGRGVVKSDPTVRLDTDGDPTVKPRSIENVKLNVMGGTRWQKGNQWITWSFDIPEDGLYKIALRVGQWWGDGLPSYRQIALDGKVPFQELAEYQFGYGSGWRTEVLRESSGEPFLFYLAEGTHELTMTVKMGPYGEIINSLTEDIVLLSDMILKITMITGESPDLNYDYDLHLKIPDLVDHLKKLSQSLQWKIGILQKLSDRRLPVVNNLESIQLQVDAMVKNPEGIPAHLSDLTEAQTSIGTWIDNLKQQPVILDYFLILSPDTVAASIKPNVFQKLYTTTRNFIASFYKDYDNVSSVYEEEVSESSNPKTIHV
;
A
#
# COMPACT_ATOMS: atom_id res chain seq x y z
N MET A 1 -0.44 9.76 -10.41
CA MET A 1 0.16 11.09 -10.63
C MET A 1 -0.69 11.80 -11.67
N ILE A 2 -1.53 12.76 -11.27
CA ILE A 2 -2.31 13.56 -12.23
C ILE A 2 -1.44 14.76 -12.61
N LEU A 3 -0.83 14.71 -13.80
CA LEU A 3 -0.23 15.89 -14.41
C LEU A 3 -1.36 16.83 -14.83
N ILE A 4 -1.53 17.94 -14.13
CA ILE A 4 -2.38 19.03 -14.59
C ILE A 4 -1.54 19.87 -15.57
N PHE A 5 -1.77 19.69 -16.86
CA PHE A 5 -1.26 20.61 -17.88
C PHE A 5 -2.13 21.87 -17.86
N ILE A 6 -1.58 22.98 -17.36
CA ILE A 6 -2.15 24.30 -17.58
C ILE A 6 -1.67 24.76 -18.96
N PHE A 7 -2.56 24.71 -19.95
CA PHE A 7 -2.33 25.39 -21.22
C PHE A 7 -2.38 26.91 -20.99
N SER A 8 -1.23 27.57 -21.06
CA SER A 8 -1.16 29.01 -21.26
C SER A 8 -1.71 29.32 -22.65
N SER A 9 -2.79 30.11 -22.71
CA SER A 9 -3.37 30.61 -23.95
C SER A 9 -2.34 31.48 -24.69
N PHE A 10 -1.70 30.92 -25.72
CA PHE A 10 -0.92 31.72 -26.67
C PHE A 10 -1.89 32.59 -27.47
N GLY A 11 -1.78 33.90 -27.27
CA GLY A 11 -2.48 34.88 -28.09
C GLY A 11 -2.12 34.70 -29.56
N MET A 12 -3.13 34.61 -30.43
CA MET A 12 -2.95 34.69 -31.87
C MET A 12 -2.35 36.05 -32.23
N SER A 13 -1.11 36.06 -32.67
CA SER A 13 -0.50 37.21 -33.34
C SER A 13 -0.53 36.95 -34.84
N GLU A 14 -1.43 37.63 -35.57
CA GLU A 14 -1.36 37.73 -37.02
C GLU A 14 -0.07 38.48 -37.42
N ALA A 15 0.71 37.92 -38.34
CA ALA A 15 1.86 38.63 -38.90
C ALA A 15 2.00 38.41 -40.41
N ALA A 16 2.42 39.50 -41.08
CA ALA A 16 2.59 39.65 -42.52
C ALA A 16 3.64 38.69 -43.14
N PRO A 17 3.51 38.33 -44.43
CA PRO A 17 4.35 37.32 -45.09
C PRO A 17 5.78 37.81 -45.36
N GLY A 18 6.80 36.98 -45.06
CA GLY A 18 8.15 37.15 -45.61
C GLY A 18 9.38 36.89 -44.72
N ILE A 19 9.26 36.43 -43.46
CA ILE A 19 10.42 36.23 -42.57
C ILE A 19 10.70 34.73 -42.31
N PRO A 20 11.95 34.23 -42.46
CA PRO A 20 12.31 32.85 -42.16
C PRO A 20 12.16 32.49 -40.66
N LEU A 21 11.62 31.30 -40.36
CA LEU A 21 11.34 30.83 -38.99
C LEU A 21 12.53 30.91 -38.02
N LYS A 22 13.77 30.79 -38.52
CA LYS A 22 15.00 30.79 -37.71
C LYS A 22 15.25 32.10 -36.95
N GLU A 23 14.72 33.22 -37.44
CA GLU A 23 14.88 34.53 -36.79
C GLU A 23 13.82 34.82 -35.72
N LYS A 24 12.72 34.04 -35.70
CA LYS A 24 11.60 34.24 -34.77
C LYS A 24 11.90 33.76 -33.34
N PHE A 25 12.86 32.84 -33.16
CA PHE A 25 13.17 32.21 -31.86
C PHE A 25 14.45 32.71 -31.19
N LYS A 26 15.13 33.72 -31.75
CA LYS A 26 16.40 34.22 -31.17
C LYS A 26 16.22 35.21 -30.01
N ASN A 27 15.05 35.87 -29.91
CA ASN A 27 14.85 36.96 -28.94
C ASN A 27 14.00 36.60 -27.71
N ASP A 28 13.38 35.42 -27.65
CA ASP A 28 12.61 34.97 -26.47
C ASP A 28 13.45 34.20 -25.43
N MET A 29 14.76 34.03 -25.66
CA MET A 29 15.65 33.28 -24.76
C MET A 29 16.05 34.03 -23.47
N HIS A 30 15.64 35.29 -23.25
CA HIS A 30 16.11 36.09 -22.11
C HIS A 30 15.03 36.68 -21.19
N SER A 31 13.78 36.24 -21.26
CA SER A 31 12.78 36.62 -20.26
C SER A 31 11.80 35.49 -19.95
N SER A 32 12.29 34.47 -19.26
CA SER A 32 11.45 33.70 -18.35
C SER A 32 12.02 33.87 -16.96
N ASP A 33 11.50 34.87 -16.24
CA ASP A 33 11.58 34.84 -14.78
C ASP A 33 10.87 33.55 -14.36
N VAL A 34 11.67 32.52 -14.09
CA VAL A 34 11.21 31.29 -13.48
C VAL A 34 10.58 31.71 -12.17
N VAL A 35 9.26 31.55 -12.09
CA VAL A 35 8.52 31.67 -10.83
C VAL A 35 9.17 30.67 -9.87
N LYS A 36 10.05 31.14 -9.00
CA LYS A 36 10.58 30.36 -7.90
C LYS A 36 9.42 30.14 -6.94
N TYR A 37 8.82 28.96 -7.02
CA TYR A 37 8.08 28.42 -5.90
C TYR A 37 9.08 28.28 -4.75
N GLU A 38 8.91 29.01 -3.66
CA GLU A 38 9.48 28.65 -2.36
C GLU A 38 8.70 27.45 -1.80
N GLY A 39 8.74 26.33 -2.54
CA GLY A 39 8.42 25.02 -2.00
C GLY A 39 9.65 24.49 -1.26
N SER A 40 9.41 23.63 -0.26
CA SER A 40 10.43 22.82 0.40
C SER A 40 11.52 22.35 -0.60
N LYS A 41 12.77 22.25 -0.15
CA LYS A 41 13.82 21.60 -0.95
C LYS A 41 13.37 20.16 -1.21
N TYR A 42 12.82 19.94 -2.39
CA TYR A 42 12.24 18.67 -2.80
C TYR A 42 13.34 17.61 -2.79
N ASN A 43 13.24 16.63 -1.89
CA ASN A 43 14.15 15.49 -1.93
C ASN A 43 13.52 14.41 -2.82
N GLU A 44 14.08 14.24 -4.00
CA GLU A 44 13.63 13.23 -4.96
C GLU A 44 14.13 11.82 -4.62
N MET A 45 15.07 11.68 -3.66
CA MET A 45 15.60 10.37 -3.25
C MET A 45 14.55 9.57 -2.48
N SER A 46 14.45 8.29 -2.81
CA SER A 46 13.63 7.32 -2.08
C SER A 46 14.18 7.03 -0.69
N TYR A 47 13.33 6.52 0.21
CA TYR A 47 13.74 6.08 1.54
C TYR A 47 14.84 5.00 1.46
N SER A 48 14.74 4.09 0.48
CA SER A 48 15.75 3.06 0.24
C SER A 48 17.14 3.64 -0.04
N GLU A 49 17.23 4.64 -0.92
CA GLU A 49 18.49 5.30 -1.26
C GLU A 49 19.07 6.07 -0.06
N VAL A 50 18.22 6.79 0.67
CA VAL A 50 18.63 7.51 1.87
C VAL A 50 19.13 6.56 2.95
N MET A 51 18.47 5.41 3.15
CA MET A 51 18.91 4.39 4.09
C MET A 51 20.25 3.77 3.71
N GLN A 52 20.50 3.53 2.41
CA GLN A 52 21.82 3.10 1.96
C GLN A 52 22.89 4.16 2.30
N GLY A 53 22.60 5.43 2.04
CA GLY A 53 23.49 6.54 2.43
C GLY A 53 23.74 6.63 3.93
N TYR A 54 22.73 6.34 4.78
CA TYR A 54 22.91 6.26 6.23
C TYR A 54 23.81 5.10 6.64
N GLN A 55 23.68 3.93 6.00
CA GLN A 55 24.53 2.77 6.25
C GLN A 55 25.99 3.05 5.86
N GLU A 56 26.23 3.68 4.70
CA GLU A 56 27.57 4.06 4.23
C GLU A 56 28.25 5.06 5.17
N LYS A 57 27.48 5.96 5.79
CA LYS A 57 27.96 6.90 6.82
C LYS A 57 28.08 6.27 8.21
N GLY A 58 27.62 5.03 8.39
CA GLY A 58 27.72 4.27 9.64
C GLY A 58 26.71 4.68 10.72
N TYR A 59 25.64 5.40 10.38
CA TYR A 59 24.63 5.80 11.36
C TYR A 59 23.90 4.58 11.94
N GLN A 60 23.65 4.60 13.25
CA GLN A 60 23.07 3.48 13.98
C GLN A 60 21.72 3.85 14.60
N PRO A 61 20.79 2.89 14.71
CA PRO A 61 19.58 3.03 15.53
C PRO A 61 19.91 3.29 16.99
N VAL A 62 19.29 4.31 17.56
CA VAL A 62 19.40 4.63 18.98
C VAL A 62 18.64 3.62 19.82
N ARG A 63 19.04 3.42 21.08
CA ARG A 63 18.43 2.43 21.98
C ARG A 63 17.88 3.10 23.25
N ASN A 64 16.74 2.60 23.72
CA ASN A 64 16.10 3.01 24.97
C ASN A 64 15.75 4.51 25.05
N VAL A 65 15.43 5.15 23.91
CA VAL A 65 14.97 6.54 23.88
C VAL A 65 13.48 6.58 23.54
N SER A 66 12.73 7.41 24.26
CA SER A 66 11.34 7.75 23.94
C SER A 66 11.02 9.15 24.49
N MET A 67 10.59 10.04 23.61
CA MET A 67 10.32 11.44 23.91
C MET A 67 8.96 11.84 23.34
N ASP A 68 8.04 12.20 24.23
CA ASP A 68 6.68 12.63 23.86
C ASP A 68 6.66 14.14 23.58
N LEU A 69 6.37 14.51 22.34
CA LEU A 69 6.09 15.86 21.89
C LEU A 69 4.60 16.12 22.06
N LYS A 70 4.29 16.90 23.10
CA LYS A 70 2.92 17.16 23.50
C LYS A 70 2.30 18.31 22.69
N PRO A 71 0.97 18.31 22.52
CA PRO A 71 0.27 19.31 21.72
C PRO A 71 0.34 20.72 22.32
N GLU A 72 0.64 20.89 23.62
CA GLU A 72 0.78 22.21 24.24
C GLU A 72 2.07 22.94 23.86
N ASN A 73 3.09 22.20 23.39
CA ASN A 73 4.40 22.75 23.00
C ASN A 73 4.51 22.96 21.48
N VAL A 74 3.39 22.91 20.76
CA VAL A 74 3.36 23.03 19.31
C VAL A 74 3.50 24.49 18.88
N THR A 75 4.28 24.72 17.83
CA THR A 75 4.35 25.98 17.11
C THR A 75 3.38 25.92 15.93
N LEU A 76 2.63 27.00 15.73
CA LEU A 76 1.60 27.13 14.69
C LEU A 76 1.95 28.30 13.74
N PRO A 77 1.47 28.30 12.49
CA PRO A 77 1.70 29.37 11.53
C PRO A 77 1.16 30.73 11.98
N ARG A 78 0.09 30.72 12.76
CA ARG A 78 -0.58 31.90 13.31
C ARG A 78 -1.28 31.53 14.61
N GLU A 79 -1.57 32.54 15.43
CA GLU A 79 -2.35 32.34 16.66
C GLU A 79 -3.71 31.70 16.34
N ASN A 80 -4.09 30.68 17.12
CA ASN A 80 -5.35 29.95 16.99
C ASN A 80 -5.57 29.24 15.64
N ALA A 81 -4.52 28.99 14.84
CA ALA A 81 -4.63 28.18 13.62
C ALA A 81 -5.17 26.76 13.92
N ALA A 82 -4.77 26.19 15.06
CA ALA A 82 -5.28 24.95 15.60
C ALA A 82 -5.66 25.15 17.06
N VAL A 83 -6.58 24.32 17.58
CA VAL A 83 -7.12 24.47 18.94
C VAL A 83 -6.90 23.22 19.77
N LEU A 84 -6.65 23.40 21.06
CA LEU A 84 -6.64 22.32 22.03
C LEU A 84 -8.05 22.04 22.51
N LYS A 85 -8.49 20.77 22.44
CA LYS A 85 -9.80 20.35 22.93
C LYS A 85 -9.70 19.06 23.74
N SER A 86 -10.45 18.99 24.83
CA SER A 86 -10.58 17.81 25.69
C SER A 86 -11.83 17.00 25.35
N GLY A 87 -11.88 15.73 25.77
CA GLY A 87 -13.04 14.85 25.55
C GLY A 87 -13.19 14.40 24.10
N ILE A 88 -12.08 14.11 23.41
CA ILE A 88 -12.08 13.57 22.05
C ILE A 88 -11.92 12.06 22.11
N GLY A 89 -12.91 11.32 21.59
CA GLY A 89 -13.01 9.88 21.80
C GLY A 89 -13.05 9.56 23.30
N GLU A 90 -12.16 8.67 23.75
CA GLU A 90 -12.04 8.27 25.16
C GLU A 90 -10.99 9.07 25.94
N ARG A 91 -10.36 10.10 25.33
CA ARG A 91 -9.28 10.88 25.99
C ARG A 91 -9.83 12.16 26.62
N GLU A 92 -9.63 12.27 27.93
CA GLU A 92 -9.96 13.47 28.72
C GLU A 92 -8.91 14.59 28.59
N LYS A 93 -7.65 14.25 28.33
CA LYS A 93 -6.58 15.25 28.19
C LYS A 93 -6.77 16.08 26.91
N PRO A 94 -6.38 17.36 26.90
CA PRO A 94 -6.39 18.19 25.70
C PRO A 94 -5.58 17.54 24.57
N VAL A 95 -6.14 17.58 23.36
CA VAL A 95 -5.49 17.14 22.12
C VAL A 95 -5.56 18.25 21.08
N LEU A 96 -4.63 18.27 20.13
CA LEU A 96 -4.60 19.27 19.06
C LEU A 96 -5.60 18.90 17.97
N ILE A 97 -6.60 19.76 17.74
CA ILE A 97 -7.54 19.65 16.64
C ILE A 97 -6.93 20.35 15.42
N TRP A 98 -6.56 19.57 14.41
CA TRP A 98 -5.91 20.06 13.21
C TRP A 98 -6.84 19.90 11.99
N LYS A 99 -7.20 21.04 11.39
CA LYS A 99 -8.04 21.13 10.19
C LYS A 99 -7.33 21.97 9.11
N GLU A 100 -8.01 22.16 7.98
CA GLU A 100 -7.49 22.82 6.77
C GLU A 100 -7.08 24.29 6.95
N ASP A 101 -7.51 24.94 8.03
CA ASP A 101 -7.16 26.33 8.36
C ASP A 101 -5.78 26.49 9.02
N CYS A 102 -5.10 25.38 9.30
CA CYS A 102 -3.73 25.34 9.82
C CYS A 102 -2.81 24.64 8.82
N GLU A 103 -1.97 25.41 8.13
CA GLU A 103 -1.09 24.88 7.07
C GLU A 103 -0.05 23.90 7.59
N TRP A 104 0.50 24.12 8.78
CA TRP A 104 1.51 23.26 9.37
C TRP A 104 1.46 23.30 10.89
N ILE A 105 2.08 22.30 11.50
CA ILE A 105 2.35 22.26 12.95
C ILE A 105 3.79 21.81 13.15
N GLU A 106 4.48 22.40 14.12
CA GLU A 106 5.91 22.14 14.34
C GLU A 106 6.22 21.94 15.81
N TRP A 107 7.12 21.00 16.10
CA TRP A 107 7.69 20.81 17.41
C TRP A 107 9.20 20.99 17.37
N THR A 108 9.74 21.64 18.40
CA THR A 108 11.17 21.62 18.69
C THR A 108 11.46 20.52 19.70
N VAL A 109 12.47 19.69 19.43
CA VAL A 109 12.92 18.59 20.29
C VAL A 109 14.42 18.68 20.52
N ILE A 110 14.86 18.40 21.75
CA ILE A 110 16.28 18.27 22.09
C ILE A 110 16.62 16.79 22.07
N ILE A 111 17.35 16.37 21.06
CA ILE A 111 17.77 15.00 20.83
C ILE A 111 19.03 14.72 21.66
N PRO A 112 19.03 13.66 22.49
CA PRO A 112 20.11 13.41 23.46
C PRO A 112 21.40 12.88 22.82
N GLN A 113 21.28 12.23 21.67
CA GLN A 113 22.41 11.68 20.92
C GLN A 113 22.07 11.61 19.43
N GLU A 114 23.06 11.84 18.59
CA GLU A 114 22.92 11.65 17.15
C GLU A 114 22.62 10.17 16.82
N GLY A 115 21.75 9.93 15.83
CA GLY A 115 21.46 8.58 15.36
C GLY A 115 20.11 8.46 14.65
N LEU A 116 19.70 7.21 14.42
CA LEU A 116 18.42 6.90 13.76
C LEU A 116 17.31 6.68 14.79
N TYR A 117 16.20 7.36 14.59
CA TYR A 117 14.98 7.34 15.41
C TYR A 117 13.77 6.96 14.56
N ALA A 118 12.73 6.44 15.20
CA ALA A 118 11.40 6.29 14.61
C ALA A 118 10.46 7.37 15.16
N LEU A 119 9.44 7.71 14.37
CA LEU A 119 8.37 8.62 14.77
C LEU A 119 7.05 7.86 14.88
N SER A 120 6.32 8.12 15.96
CA SER A 120 4.99 7.57 16.20
C SER A 120 4.00 8.71 16.44
N VAL A 121 2.78 8.61 15.93
CA VAL A 121 1.73 9.60 16.14
C VAL A 121 0.52 8.94 16.76
N ASP A 122 0.07 9.46 17.90
CA ASP A 122 -1.23 9.13 18.47
C ASP A 122 -2.27 10.06 17.87
N TYR A 123 -3.14 9.53 17.00
CA TYR A 123 -4.14 10.32 16.28
C TYR A 123 -5.55 9.75 16.42
N TYR A 124 -6.53 10.61 16.15
CA TYR A 124 -7.95 10.28 16.07
C TYR A 124 -8.55 10.92 14.82
N PRO A 125 -9.09 10.13 13.87
CA PRO A 125 -9.76 10.66 12.69
C PRO A 125 -10.97 11.52 13.08
N LEU A 126 -10.99 12.78 12.64
CA LEU A 126 -12.16 13.63 12.80
C LEU A 126 -13.13 13.42 11.63
N GLU A 127 -14.37 13.86 11.80
CA GLU A 127 -15.37 13.83 10.73
C GLU A 127 -14.84 14.53 9.46
N GLY A 128 -15.00 13.87 8.31
CA GLY A 128 -14.45 14.30 7.03
C GLY A 128 -15.14 13.58 5.87
N THR A 129 -14.46 13.46 4.73
CA THR A 129 -15.05 12.91 3.50
C THR A 129 -14.89 11.40 3.36
N GLY A 130 -14.29 10.73 4.34
CA GLY A 130 -14.04 9.28 4.34
C GLY A 130 -12.78 8.84 3.58
N VAL A 131 -12.05 9.76 2.95
CA VAL A 131 -10.70 9.47 2.43
C VAL A 131 -9.69 9.50 3.58
N ASP A 132 -8.55 8.84 3.38
CA ASP A 132 -7.48 8.84 4.37
C ASP A 132 -6.91 10.24 4.64
N ILE A 133 -6.32 10.39 5.82
CA ILE A 133 -5.69 11.64 6.25
C ILE A 133 -4.26 11.66 5.73
N SER A 134 -3.85 12.79 5.15
CA SER A 134 -2.51 12.93 4.55
C SER A 134 -1.75 14.09 5.17
N ARG A 135 -0.48 13.87 5.52
CA ARG A 135 0.46 14.91 5.98
C ARG A 135 1.79 14.76 5.28
N GLU A 136 2.45 15.88 5.03
CA GLU A 136 3.87 15.89 4.68
C GLU A 136 4.68 16.05 5.96
N LEU A 137 5.87 15.43 6.01
CA LEU A 137 6.79 15.51 7.14
C LEU A 137 8.10 16.16 6.71
N GLU A 138 8.53 17.15 7.47
CA GLU A 138 9.84 17.79 7.37
C GLU A 138 10.60 17.63 8.70
N ILE A 139 11.90 17.38 8.59
CA ILE A 139 12.82 17.38 9.73
C ILE A 139 13.90 18.42 9.44
N ASN A 140 14.08 19.37 10.36
CA ASN A 140 15.04 20.47 10.18
C ASN A 140 14.81 21.30 8.90
N GLY A 141 13.54 21.45 8.49
CA GLY A 141 13.12 22.22 7.32
C GLY A 141 13.34 21.55 5.96
N GLU A 142 13.68 20.25 5.94
CA GLU A 142 13.86 19.47 4.71
C GLU A 142 13.00 18.21 4.77
N SER A 143 12.46 17.79 3.62
CA SER A 143 11.76 16.50 3.48
C SER A 143 12.78 15.37 3.49
N PRO A 144 12.78 14.46 4.48
CA PRO A 144 13.82 13.44 4.60
C PRO A 144 14.00 12.58 3.35
N PHE A 145 12.92 12.24 2.64
CA PHE A 145 12.91 11.44 1.41
C PHE A 145 11.58 11.59 0.66
N SER A 146 11.47 11.03 -0.55
CA SER A 146 10.32 11.20 -1.43
C SER A 146 8.99 10.80 -0.78
N GLU A 147 9.00 9.79 0.08
CA GLU A 147 7.83 9.22 0.74
C GLU A 147 7.32 10.07 1.90
N THR A 148 8.12 10.99 2.45
CA THR A 148 7.65 11.93 3.49
C THR A 148 6.77 13.05 2.95
N HIS A 149 6.71 13.25 1.62
CA HIS A 149 5.77 14.20 1.01
C HIS A 149 4.30 13.78 1.16
N ASN A 150 4.02 12.50 1.45
CA ASN A 150 2.67 12.04 1.72
C ASN A 150 2.68 10.82 2.66
N ILE A 151 2.53 11.10 3.95
CA ILE A 151 2.28 10.12 4.99
C ILE A 151 0.77 9.98 5.17
N THR A 152 0.27 8.76 5.00
CA THR A 152 -1.16 8.44 5.07
C THR A 152 -1.51 7.84 6.43
N PHE A 153 -2.50 8.41 7.10
CA PHE A 153 -3.10 7.90 8.32
C PHE A 153 -4.47 7.31 7.98
N SER A 154 -4.60 6.00 8.11
CA SER A 154 -5.81 5.26 7.74
C SER A 154 -7.00 5.62 8.62
N ARG A 155 -8.18 5.71 8.03
CA ARG A 155 -9.43 5.62 8.79
C ARG A 155 -9.75 4.16 9.15
N ILE A 156 -10.74 3.94 10.01
CA ILE A 156 -11.16 2.59 10.39
C ILE A 156 -12.61 2.40 9.97
N TRP A 157 -12.90 1.28 9.34
CA TRP A 157 -14.18 0.95 8.76
C TRP A 157 -14.67 -0.41 9.23
N GLN A 158 -15.99 -0.56 9.28
CA GLN A 158 -16.67 -1.81 9.59
C GLN A 158 -17.97 -1.89 8.81
N ASP A 159 -18.44 -3.12 8.58
CA ASP A 159 -19.77 -3.36 8.03
C ASP A 159 -20.86 -2.89 9.00
N ASP A 160 -21.85 -2.18 8.48
CA ASP A 160 -22.98 -1.68 9.26
C ASP A 160 -24.06 -2.75 9.39
N GLY A 161 -23.75 -3.73 10.25
CA GLY A 161 -24.63 -4.86 10.52
C GLY A 161 -24.29 -6.11 9.70
N SER A 162 -25.09 -7.16 9.89
CA SER A 162 -24.96 -8.40 9.12
C SER A 162 -25.56 -8.24 7.71
N PRO A 163 -25.09 -9.01 6.70
CA PRO A 163 -25.70 -9.04 5.38
C PRO A 163 -27.23 -9.24 5.45
N LYS A 164 -27.97 -8.39 4.74
CA LYS A 164 -29.43 -8.53 4.56
C LYS A 164 -29.70 -9.45 3.37
N VAL A 165 -30.84 -10.12 3.36
CA VAL A 165 -31.25 -11.01 2.25
C VAL A 165 -32.32 -10.33 1.42
N ASN A 166 -32.15 -10.27 0.10
CA ASN A 166 -33.14 -9.69 -0.81
C ASN A 166 -34.28 -10.68 -1.15
N ALA A 167 -35.26 -10.22 -1.95
CA ALA A 167 -36.39 -11.05 -2.38
C ALA A 167 -35.99 -12.28 -3.21
N ALA A 168 -34.82 -12.27 -3.86
CA ALA A 168 -34.26 -13.40 -4.60
C ALA A 168 -33.51 -14.41 -3.69
N GLY A 169 -33.44 -14.13 -2.38
CA GLY A 169 -32.74 -14.95 -1.38
C GLY A 169 -31.23 -14.70 -1.36
N ASP A 170 -30.73 -13.67 -2.04
CA ASP A 170 -29.31 -13.33 -2.14
C ASP A 170 -28.89 -12.36 -1.03
N GLU A 171 -27.72 -12.59 -0.45
CA GLU A 171 -27.12 -11.67 0.52
C GLU A 171 -26.65 -10.38 -0.16
N VAL A 172 -27.05 -9.25 0.40
CA VAL A 172 -26.71 -7.91 -0.06
C VAL A 172 -25.59 -7.35 0.80
N ILE A 173 -24.61 -6.74 0.13
CA ILE A 173 -23.44 -6.12 0.74
C ILE A 173 -23.89 -5.09 1.78
N PRO A 174 -23.45 -5.21 3.05
CA PRO A 174 -23.73 -4.21 4.08
C PRO A 174 -23.20 -2.83 3.72
N ARG A 175 -23.90 -1.79 4.17
CA ARG A 175 -23.34 -0.43 4.18
C ARG A 175 -22.07 -0.41 5.03
N GLN A 176 -21.19 0.56 4.76
CA GLN A 176 -19.94 0.73 5.50
C GLN A 176 -20.10 1.89 6.46
N LYS A 177 -19.64 1.71 7.70
CA LYS A 177 -19.58 2.78 8.70
C LYS A 177 -18.15 3.00 9.16
N GLU A 178 -17.82 4.26 9.39
CA GLU A 178 -16.55 4.67 9.94
C GLU A 178 -16.57 4.47 11.47
N ILE A 179 -15.54 3.81 12.00
CA ILE A 179 -15.28 3.72 13.43
C ILE A 179 -14.17 4.72 13.76
N ARG A 180 -14.40 5.57 14.75
CA ARG A 180 -13.41 6.56 15.19
C ARG A 180 -12.89 6.18 16.56
N LYS A 181 -11.65 5.71 16.61
CA LYS A 181 -10.91 5.41 17.84
C LYS A 181 -9.51 6.02 17.78
N TRP A 182 -8.86 6.10 18.93
CA TRP A 182 -7.45 6.50 19.01
C TRP A 182 -6.57 5.40 18.40
N VAL A 183 -5.62 5.83 17.57
CA VAL A 183 -4.66 4.94 16.90
C VAL A 183 -3.25 5.47 17.18
N SER A 184 -2.36 4.57 17.57
CA SER A 184 -0.92 4.82 17.59
C SER A 184 -0.34 4.29 16.29
N PHE A 185 0.32 5.15 15.52
CA PHE A 185 0.85 4.81 14.20
C PHE A 185 2.30 5.22 14.08
N ASP A 186 3.16 4.24 13.85
CA ASP A 186 4.55 4.47 13.49
C ASP A 186 4.64 4.83 12.02
N LEU A 187 5.31 5.94 11.72
CA LEU A 187 5.34 6.49 10.38
C LEU A 187 5.99 5.49 9.42
N THR A 188 5.26 5.14 8.37
CA THR A 188 5.66 4.21 7.32
C THR A 188 5.21 4.76 5.97
N ASP A 189 5.64 4.14 4.87
CA ASP A 189 5.29 4.61 3.54
C ASP A 189 3.79 4.46 3.26
N SER A 190 3.25 5.18 2.28
CA SER A 190 1.82 5.11 1.95
C SER A 190 1.43 3.90 1.09
N ASN A 191 2.40 3.18 0.50
CA ASN A 191 2.20 2.19 -0.56
C ASN A 191 2.57 0.75 -0.14
N GLY A 192 2.86 0.51 1.14
CA GLY A 192 3.28 -0.78 1.68
C GLY A 192 4.61 -1.29 1.12
N MET A 193 5.46 -0.41 0.62
CA MET A 193 6.75 -0.72 0.01
C MET A 193 7.75 -1.26 1.03
N TYR A 194 7.67 -0.79 2.27
CA TYR A 194 8.54 -1.20 3.36
C TYR A 194 7.74 -1.94 4.43
N SER A 195 8.32 -3.01 4.97
CA SER A 195 7.72 -3.81 6.04
C SER A 195 7.86 -3.21 7.42
N MET A 196 8.84 -2.32 7.62
CA MET A 196 9.11 -1.66 8.89
C MET A 196 8.82 -0.16 8.80
N PRO A 197 8.52 0.51 9.93
CA PRO A 197 8.46 1.96 9.99
C PRO A 197 9.76 2.63 9.54
N PHE A 198 9.64 3.90 9.17
CA PHE A 198 10.77 4.71 8.75
C PHE A 198 11.75 4.99 9.90
N CYS A 199 13.02 5.02 9.54
CA CYS A 199 14.12 5.50 10.38
C CYS A 199 14.55 6.89 9.88
N PHE A 200 14.49 7.86 10.77
CA PHE A 200 14.89 9.24 10.53
C PHE A 200 16.20 9.54 11.25
N PHE A 201 17.12 10.18 10.56
CA PHE A 201 18.36 10.66 11.17
C PHE A 201 18.11 11.99 11.90
N PHE A 202 18.57 12.07 13.15
CA PHE A 202 18.56 13.29 13.94
C PHE A 202 19.96 13.60 14.46
N HIS A 203 20.32 14.88 14.44
CA HIS A 203 21.54 15.37 15.07
C HIS A 203 21.37 15.47 16.59
N GLU A 204 22.46 15.38 17.34
CA GLU A 204 22.43 15.73 18.76
C GLU A 204 22.06 17.20 18.97
N GLY A 205 21.24 17.49 19.97
CA GLY A 205 20.79 18.84 20.29
C GLY A 205 19.46 19.21 19.65
N MET A 206 19.30 20.48 19.29
CA MET A 206 18.01 21.03 18.86
C MET A 206 17.66 20.60 17.44
N ASN A 207 16.51 19.95 17.28
CA ASN A 207 15.94 19.59 15.98
C ASN A 207 14.48 20.06 15.91
N THR A 208 13.96 20.19 14.69
CA THR A 208 12.56 20.52 14.43
C THR A 208 11.88 19.40 13.66
N ILE A 209 10.62 19.14 14.02
CA ILE A 209 9.75 18.19 13.32
C ILE A 209 8.50 18.97 12.94
N ARG A 210 8.32 19.19 11.64
CA ARG A 210 7.16 19.87 11.08
C ARG A 210 6.31 18.88 10.30
N MET A 211 5.00 18.96 10.48
CA MET A 211 4.06 18.30 9.58
C MET A 211 3.23 19.36 8.85
N ASN A 212 3.11 19.25 7.54
CA ASN A 212 2.27 20.12 6.72
C ASN A 212 0.93 19.44 6.42
N TYR A 213 -0.14 20.24 6.39
CA TYR A 213 -1.49 19.79 6.09
C TYR A 213 -1.60 19.50 4.58
N ILE A 214 -2.03 18.30 4.23
CA ILE A 214 -2.39 17.96 2.84
C ILE A 214 -3.90 17.81 2.72
N ASN A 215 -4.50 16.91 3.49
CA ASN A 215 -5.94 16.67 3.44
C ASN A 215 -6.48 16.01 4.72
N GLN A 216 -7.75 16.23 4.96
CA GLN A 216 -8.59 15.73 6.05
C GLN A 216 -8.22 16.23 7.46
N PRO A 217 -9.24 16.49 8.29
CA PRO A 217 -9.02 16.89 9.67
C PRO A 217 -8.65 15.70 10.56
N VAL A 218 -7.82 15.95 11.57
CA VAL A 218 -7.35 14.95 12.52
C VAL A 218 -7.15 15.57 13.90
N ALA A 219 -7.34 14.80 14.96
CA ALA A 219 -6.89 15.17 16.29
C ALA A 219 -5.59 14.44 16.63
N ILE A 220 -4.57 15.16 17.12
CA ILE A 220 -3.27 14.61 17.51
C ILE A 220 -3.12 14.74 19.01
N ALA A 221 -2.93 13.61 19.69
CA ALA A 221 -2.68 13.59 21.12
C ALA A 221 -1.20 13.75 21.46
N LYS A 222 -0.31 13.18 20.65
CA LYS A 222 1.15 13.37 20.75
C LYS A 222 1.87 12.85 19.52
N VAL A 223 3.07 13.37 19.31
CA VAL A 223 4.10 12.77 18.44
C VAL A 223 5.19 12.22 19.36
N THR A 224 5.66 11.00 19.11
CA THR A 224 6.69 10.35 19.92
C THR A 224 7.93 10.14 19.07
N VAL A 225 9.06 10.70 19.49
CA VAL A 225 10.38 10.38 18.94
C VAL A 225 10.94 9.21 19.76
N LYS A 226 11.08 8.04 19.15
CA LYS A 226 11.47 6.80 19.86
C LYS A 226 12.60 6.07 19.16
N SER A 227 13.25 5.16 19.89
CA SER A 227 14.07 4.13 19.28
C SER A 227 13.26 3.31 18.27
N PRO A 228 13.80 3.00 17.08
CA PRO A 228 13.16 2.07 16.15
C PRO A 228 12.89 0.71 16.80
N ASP A 229 11.74 0.12 16.52
CA ASP A 229 11.36 -1.16 17.09
C ASP A 229 12.23 -2.29 16.53
N THR A 230 12.80 -3.09 17.44
CA THR A 230 13.57 -4.29 17.08
C THR A 230 12.70 -5.53 17.24
N ILE A 231 12.37 -6.18 16.13
CA ILE A 231 11.64 -7.44 16.14
C ILE A 231 12.65 -8.60 16.19
N SER A 232 12.46 -9.54 17.12
CA SER A 232 13.32 -10.72 17.21
C SER A 232 12.99 -11.74 16.11
N ASP A 233 13.97 -12.52 15.69
CA ASP A 233 13.72 -13.69 14.84
C ASP A 233 12.91 -14.77 15.58
N TYR A 234 12.19 -15.60 14.83
CA TYR A 234 11.35 -16.65 15.41
C TYR A 234 12.16 -17.63 16.26
N LYS A 235 13.40 -17.95 15.87
CA LYS A 235 14.26 -18.87 16.59
C LYS A 235 14.54 -18.40 18.03
N SER A 236 14.78 -17.11 18.21
CA SER A 236 15.00 -16.46 19.50
C SER A 236 13.73 -16.46 20.35
N VAL A 237 12.59 -16.17 19.72
CA VAL A 237 11.27 -16.22 20.39
C VAL A 237 10.94 -17.66 20.83
N ARG A 238 11.17 -18.64 19.95
CA ARG A 238 10.93 -20.07 20.19
C ARG A 238 11.76 -20.60 21.35
N PHE A 239 13.03 -20.23 21.43
CA PHE A 239 13.89 -20.55 22.56
C PHE A 239 13.32 -20.03 23.88
N GLY A 240 12.72 -18.82 23.86
CA GLY A 240 12.00 -18.26 24.99
C GLY A 240 10.78 -19.09 25.40
N TYR A 241 10.02 -19.61 24.44
CA TYR A 241 8.89 -20.50 24.70
C TYR A 241 9.32 -21.83 25.32
N ASP A 242 10.38 -22.45 24.79
CA ASP A 242 10.88 -23.74 25.29
C ASP A 242 11.38 -23.63 26.74
N LYS A 243 12.03 -22.52 27.08
CA LYS A 243 12.48 -22.25 28.46
C LYS A 243 11.31 -22.12 29.45
N LYS A 244 10.17 -21.59 28.99
CA LYS A 244 8.98 -21.37 29.83
C LYS A 244 8.06 -22.59 29.89
N GLY A 245 8.17 -23.53 28.94
CA GLY A 245 7.43 -24.79 28.96
C GLY A 245 5.91 -24.61 28.86
N TYR A 246 5.45 -23.71 27.98
CA TYR A 246 4.04 -23.41 27.82
C TYR A 246 3.20 -24.64 27.43
N PRO A 247 1.96 -24.77 27.96
CA PRO A 247 1.07 -25.86 27.62
C PRO A 247 0.58 -25.77 26.16
N LYS A 248 -0.02 -26.85 25.66
CA LYS A 248 -0.62 -26.89 24.33
C LYS A 248 -2.09 -26.50 24.44
N GLY A 249 -2.53 -25.57 23.60
CA GLY A 249 -3.92 -25.12 23.62
C GLY A 249 -4.88 -25.98 22.79
N LYS A 250 -6.18 -25.67 22.93
CA LYS A 250 -7.32 -26.26 22.19
C LYS A 250 -7.46 -25.78 20.73
N ILE A 251 -8.42 -26.36 20.01
CA ILE A 251 -8.74 -26.02 18.62
C ILE A 251 -9.88 -25.00 18.58
N ILE A 252 -9.73 -23.97 17.74
CA ILE A 252 -10.73 -22.92 17.50
C ILE A 252 -10.81 -22.68 15.99
N GLU A 253 -12.03 -22.50 15.47
CA GLU A 253 -12.31 -22.11 14.09
C GLU A 253 -13.17 -20.86 14.10
N PHE A 254 -12.79 -19.85 13.32
CA PHE A 254 -13.63 -18.65 13.10
C PHE A 254 -13.58 -18.24 11.64
N GLN A 255 -14.68 -17.70 11.13
CA GLN A 255 -14.82 -17.35 9.71
C GLN A 255 -14.22 -15.97 9.40
N ALA A 256 -13.69 -15.78 8.20
CA ALA A 256 -13.03 -14.54 7.78
C ALA A 256 -14.04 -13.40 7.56
N GLU A 257 -15.27 -13.72 7.16
CA GLU A 257 -16.44 -12.83 7.07
C GLU A 257 -17.15 -12.63 8.42
N GLY A 258 -16.55 -13.10 9.51
CA GLY A 258 -17.10 -13.06 10.86
C GLY A 258 -17.44 -11.66 11.37
N ARG A 259 -18.10 -11.62 12.53
CA ARG A 259 -18.45 -10.36 13.20
C ARG A 259 -17.22 -9.73 13.85
N GLY A 260 -17.24 -8.40 13.99
CA GLY A 260 -16.17 -7.67 14.68
C GLY A 260 -14.96 -7.36 13.81
N VAL A 261 -15.00 -7.68 12.51
CA VAL A 261 -13.93 -7.32 11.58
C VAL A 261 -13.90 -5.82 11.37
N VAL A 262 -12.70 -5.25 11.48
CA VAL A 262 -12.42 -3.85 11.17
C VAL A 262 -11.33 -3.76 10.11
N LYS A 263 -11.35 -2.69 9.33
CA LYS A 263 -10.46 -2.54 8.17
C LYS A 263 -10.06 -1.09 7.92
N SER A 264 -8.97 -0.93 7.21
CA SER A 264 -8.40 0.36 6.78
C SER A 264 -9.26 1.17 5.80
N ASP A 265 -10.06 0.50 4.96
CA ASP A 265 -10.65 1.13 3.77
C ASP A 265 -12.07 0.57 3.51
N PRO A 266 -13.08 1.41 3.20
CA PRO A 266 -14.46 0.96 3.02
C PRO A 266 -14.66 0.08 1.79
N THR A 267 -13.72 0.09 0.84
CA THR A 267 -13.74 -0.77 -0.35
C THR A 267 -13.32 -2.20 -0.06
N VAL A 268 -12.63 -2.43 1.07
CA VAL A 268 -12.34 -3.77 1.61
C VAL A 268 -13.63 -4.30 2.22
N ARG A 269 -14.38 -5.11 1.47
CA ARG A 269 -15.71 -5.59 1.86
C ARG A 269 -15.82 -7.08 1.66
N LEU A 270 -16.88 -7.67 2.21
CA LEU A 270 -17.22 -9.06 2.00
C LEU A 270 -17.44 -9.35 0.50
N ASP A 271 -17.08 -10.55 0.09
CA ASP A 271 -17.25 -11.04 -1.27
C ASP A 271 -17.85 -12.45 -1.26
N THR A 272 -18.14 -12.98 -2.45
CA THR A 272 -18.77 -14.29 -2.64
C THR A 272 -17.86 -15.24 -3.40
N ASP A 273 -17.78 -16.49 -2.94
CA ASP A 273 -17.14 -17.58 -3.66
C ASP A 273 -18.07 -18.82 -3.70
N GLY A 274 -18.23 -19.37 -4.89
CA GLY A 274 -19.10 -20.52 -5.16
C GLY A 274 -18.42 -21.88 -5.04
N ASP A 275 -17.14 -21.96 -4.65
CA ASP A 275 -16.46 -23.22 -4.45
C ASP A 275 -17.16 -24.02 -3.34
N PRO A 276 -17.49 -25.31 -3.57
CA PRO A 276 -18.27 -26.10 -2.63
C PRO A 276 -17.57 -26.38 -1.31
N THR A 277 -16.28 -26.05 -1.18
CA THR A 277 -15.50 -26.19 0.06
C THR A 277 -15.40 -24.92 0.90
N VAL A 278 -15.84 -23.78 0.36
CA VAL A 278 -15.92 -22.52 1.09
C VAL A 278 -17.09 -22.54 2.05
N LYS A 279 -16.90 -21.93 3.23
CA LYS A 279 -17.92 -21.85 4.27
C LYS A 279 -18.25 -20.39 4.57
N PRO A 280 -19.53 -20.03 4.74
CA PRO A 280 -20.71 -20.83 4.43
C PRO A 280 -20.86 -21.09 2.92
N ARG A 281 -21.42 -22.26 2.58
CA ARG A 281 -21.59 -22.64 1.16
C ARG A 281 -22.61 -21.74 0.46
N SER A 282 -22.22 -21.18 -0.69
CA SER A 282 -23.12 -20.51 -1.63
C SER A 282 -23.60 -21.51 -2.69
N ILE A 283 -24.89 -21.82 -2.69
CA ILE A 283 -25.55 -22.66 -3.69
C ILE A 283 -26.94 -22.11 -3.95
N GLU A 284 -27.30 -21.94 -5.21
CA GLU A 284 -28.54 -21.30 -5.67
C GLU A 284 -28.64 -19.81 -5.29
N ASN A 285 -28.18 -19.40 -4.11
CA ASN A 285 -28.13 -18.05 -3.56
C ASN A 285 -26.71 -17.54 -3.33
N VAL A 286 -26.48 -16.26 -3.65
CA VAL A 286 -25.26 -15.54 -3.34
C VAL A 286 -25.12 -15.40 -1.83
N LYS A 287 -23.99 -15.85 -1.31
CA LYS A 287 -23.59 -15.61 0.09
C LYS A 287 -22.28 -14.85 0.13
N LEU A 288 -22.21 -13.88 1.03
CA LEU A 288 -21.01 -13.12 1.33
C LEU A 288 -20.18 -13.92 2.33
N ASN A 289 -19.42 -14.89 1.82
CA ASN A 289 -18.79 -15.97 2.57
C ASN A 289 -17.26 -15.92 2.58
N VAL A 290 -16.66 -14.87 2.01
CA VAL A 290 -15.22 -14.70 1.95
C VAL A 290 -14.84 -13.25 2.13
N MET A 291 -13.57 -13.03 2.49
CA MET A 291 -13.00 -11.70 2.64
C MET A 291 -11.67 -11.56 1.91
N GLY A 292 -11.45 -10.41 1.27
CA GLY A 292 -10.19 -10.07 0.64
C GLY A 292 -10.24 -10.08 -0.89
N GLY A 293 -9.34 -10.83 -1.52
CA GLY A 293 -9.21 -10.88 -2.98
C GLY A 293 -8.79 -9.53 -3.58
N THR A 294 -9.36 -9.16 -4.72
CA THR A 294 -9.05 -7.90 -5.42
C THR A 294 -9.54 -6.65 -4.68
N ARG A 295 -10.41 -6.82 -3.67
CA ARG A 295 -10.84 -5.74 -2.78
C ARG A 295 -9.81 -5.43 -1.69
N TRP A 296 -8.85 -6.32 -1.46
CA TRP A 296 -7.80 -6.19 -0.45
C TRP A 296 -6.43 -6.50 -1.06
N GLN A 297 -5.90 -5.52 -1.77
CA GLN A 297 -4.70 -5.71 -2.60
C GLN A 297 -3.77 -4.50 -2.64
N LYS A 298 -4.22 -3.32 -2.19
CA LYS A 298 -3.40 -2.10 -2.21
C LYS A 298 -2.51 -2.07 -0.98
N GLY A 299 -1.31 -1.52 -1.13
CA GLY A 299 -0.35 -1.36 -0.05
C GLY A 299 -0.93 -0.73 1.21
N ASN A 300 -0.52 -1.26 2.36
CA ASN A 300 -0.99 -0.90 3.69
C ASN A 300 -2.49 -1.06 3.96
N GLN A 301 -3.29 -1.56 3.01
CA GLN A 301 -4.64 -1.98 3.36
C GLN A 301 -4.54 -3.13 4.37
N TRP A 302 -5.25 -2.99 5.48
CA TRP A 302 -5.27 -3.98 6.54
C TRP A 302 -6.69 -4.38 6.90
N ILE A 303 -6.80 -5.61 7.42
CA ILE A 303 -7.99 -6.21 8.03
C ILE A 303 -7.57 -6.76 9.39
N THR A 304 -8.40 -6.52 10.40
CA THR A 304 -8.22 -7.02 11.76
C THR A 304 -9.41 -7.89 12.15
N TRP A 305 -9.13 -9.10 12.62
CA TRP A 305 -10.10 -10.06 13.15
C TRP A 305 -9.89 -10.20 14.66
N SER A 306 -10.99 -10.18 15.42
CA SER A 306 -10.99 -10.49 16.85
C SER A 306 -11.44 -11.92 17.09
N PHE A 307 -10.75 -12.65 17.97
CA PHE A 307 -11.08 -14.03 18.30
C PHE A 307 -10.74 -14.34 19.77
N ASP A 308 -11.43 -15.29 20.37
CA ASP A 308 -11.26 -15.64 21.78
C ASP A 308 -10.47 -16.94 21.94
N ILE A 309 -9.50 -16.90 22.85
CA ILE A 309 -8.67 -18.05 23.26
C ILE A 309 -9.20 -18.59 24.60
N PRO A 310 -9.55 -19.89 24.68
CA PRO A 310 -10.21 -20.46 25.86
C PRO A 310 -9.25 -20.84 26.99
N GLU A 311 -7.94 -20.91 26.73
CA GLU A 311 -6.93 -21.25 27.73
C GLU A 311 -5.56 -20.75 27.26
N ASP A 312 -4.68 -20.42 28.19
CA ASP A 312 -3.28 -20.14 27.87
C ASP A 312 -2.63 -21.31 27.14
N GLY A 313 -1.87 -21.04 26.08
CA GLY A 313 -1.12 -22.10 25.41
C GLY A 313 -0.32 -21.68 24.20
N LEU A 314 0.45 -22.63 23.68
CA LEU A 314 1.05 -22.56 22.36
C LEU A 314 0.05 -23.07 21.33
N TYR A 315 -0.07 -22.31 20.25
CA TYR A 315 -0.94 -22.56 19.12
C TYR A 315 -0.17 -22.45 17.82
N LYS A 316 -0.69 -23.07 16.76
CA LYS A 316 -0.35 -22.72 15.38
C LYS A 316 -1.57 -22.14 14.69
N ILE A 317 -1.32 -21.21 13.79
CA ILE A 317 -2.37 -20.53 13.03
C ILE A 317 -2.37 -21.11 11.62
N ALA A 318 -3.53 -21.59 11.18
CA ALA A 318 -3.76 -22.01 9.81
C ALA A 318 -4.94 -21.26 9.23
N LEU A 319 -4.92 -21.06 7.92
CA LEU A 319 -5.91 -20.29 7.19
C LEU A 319 -6.38 -21.08 5.99
N ARG A 320 -7.67 -21.00 5.69
CA ARG A 320 -8.20 -21.39 4.39
C ARG A 320 -8.09 -20.17 3.47
N VAL A 321 -7.19 -20.25 2.49
CA VAL A 321 -6.76 -19.11 1.69
C VAL A 321 -6.71 -19.44 0.20
N GLY A 322 -6.93 -18.41 -0.61
CA GLY A 322 -6.69 -18.39 -2.05
C GLY A 322 -5.70 -17.29 -2.43
N GLN A 323 -4.70 -17.65 -3.22
CA GLN A 323 -3.81 -16.70 -3.91
C GLN A 323 -3.53 -17.31 -5.28
N TRP A 324 -4.37 -16.95 -6.26
CA TRP A 324 -4.30 -17.45 -7.65
C TRP A 324 -4.01 -16.31 -8.64
N TRP A 325 -3.75 -15.11 -8.14
CA TRP A 325 -3.42 -13.93 -8.93
C TRP A 325 -1.90 -13.78 -9.10
N GLY A 326 -1.47 -12.94 -10.03
CA GLY A 326 -0.05 -12.61 -10.23
C GLY A 326 0.74 -13.66 -11.04
N ASP A 327 0.06 -14.59 -11.72
CA ASP A 327 0.65 -15.53 -12.70
C ASP A 327 1.90 -16.29 -12.23
N GLY A 328 1.92 -16.67 -10.95
CA GLY A 328 3.03 -17.41 -10.32
C GLY A 328 3.80 -16.60 -9.30
N LEU A 329 3.56 -15.29 -9.22
CA LEU A 329 4.10 -14.45 -8.17
C LEU A 329 3.32 -14.62 -6.86
N PRO A 330 4.01 -14.71 -5.71
CA PRO A 330 3.36 -14.69 -4.40
C PRO A 330 2.73 -13.33 -4.05
N SER A 331 1.93 -13.31 -2.98
CA SER A 331 1.54 -12.07 -2.32
C SER A 331 2.06 -11.98 -0.89
N TYR A 332 2.34 -10.77 -0.42
CA TYR A 332 2.96 -10.56 0.89
C TYR A 332 2.02 -9.89 1.88
N ARG A 333 2.13 -10.28 3.16
CA ARG A 333 1.42 -9.67 4.29
C ARG A 333 2.35 -9.48 5.47
N GLN A 334 2.26 -8.32 6.12
CA GLN A 334 2.66 -8.22 7.51
C GLN A 334 1.54 -8.82 8.38
N ILE A 335 1.89 -9.68 9.34
CA ILE A 335 0.96 -10.32 10.26
C ILE A 335 1.31 -9.88 11.68
N ALA A 336 0.36 -9.21 12.34
CA ALA A 336 0.47 -8.75 13.71
C ALA A 336 -0.56 -9.43 14.61
N LEU A 337 -0.16 -9.76 15.84
CA LEU A 337 -1.04 -10.20 16.92
C LEU A 337 -1.06 -9.10 17.99
N ASP A 338 -2.26 -8.68 18.41
CA ASP A 338 -2.47 -7.64 19.41
C ASP A 338 -1.67 -6.35 19.14
N GLY A 339 -1.65 -5.96 17.86
CA GLY A 339 -0.95 -4.76 17.38
C GLY A 339 0.57 -4.90 17.24
N LYS A 340 1.15 -6.09 17.45
CA LYS A 340 2.60 -6.32 17.34
C LYS A 340 2.93 -7.44 16.37
N VAL A 341 3.93 -7.24 15.53
CA VAL A 341 4.51 -8.30 14.70
C VAL A 341 5.27 -9.26 15.62
N PRO A 342 4.87 -10.55 15.73
CA PRO A 342 5.43 -11.45 16.74
C PRO A 342 6.92 -11.75 16.56
N PHE A 343 7.37 -11.84 15.31
CA PHE A 343 8.76 -12.09 14.92
C PHE A 343 9.00 -11.67 13.47
N GLN A 344 10.28 -11.48 13.09
CA GLN A 344 10.69 -10.81 11.86
C GLN A 344 10.10 -11.46 10.59
N GLU A 345 9.96 -12.77 10.58
CA GLU A 345 9.43 -13.56 9.45
C GLU A 345 7.96 -13.24 9.13
N LEU A 346 7.22 -12.63 10.07
CA LEU A 346 5.85 -12.16 9.86
C LEU A 346 5.76 -10.70 9.43
N ALA A 347 6.88 -9.98 9.31
CA ALA A 347 6.89 -8.65 8.73
C ALA A 347 6.56 -8.68 7.23
N GLU A 348 6.93 -9.78 6.54
CA GLU A 348 6.72 -10.01 5.11
C GLU A 348 6.37 -11.49 4.83
N TYR A 349 5.31 -11.99 5.47
CA TYR A 349 4.87 -13.36 5.26
C TYR A 349 4.40 -13.59 3.82
N GLN A 350 4.95 -14.63 3.18
CA GLN A 350 4.69 -14.96 1.78
C GLN A 350 3.51 -15.93 1.62
N PHE A 351 2.48 -15.51 0.90
CA PHE A 351 1.43 -16.38 0.37
C PHE A 351 1.78 -16.78 -1.06
N GLY A 352 2.28 -18.00 -1.24
CA GLY A 352 2.66 -18.51 -2.57
C GLY A 352 1.47 -18.65 -3.52
N TYR A 353 1.74 -18.63 -4.83
CA TYR A 353 0.71 -18.89 -5.83
C TYR A 353 0.17 -20.32 -5.76
N GLY A 354 -1.15 -20.46 -5.85
CA GLY A 354 -1.84 -21.73 -6.07
C GLY A 354 -3.15 -21.55 -6.83
N SER A 355 -3.50 -22.51 -7.68
CA SER A 355 -4.66 -22.44 -8.59
C SER A 355 -6.04 -22.57 -7.92
N GLY A 356 -6.11 -22.51 -6.58
CA GLY A 356 -7.37 -22.62 -5.85
C GLY A 356 -7.16 -22.63 -4.34
N TRP A 357 -8.28 -22.81 -3.63
CA TRP A 357 -8.33 -22.84 -2.18
C TRP A 357 -7.43 -23.91 -1.57
N ARG A 358 -6.67 -23.51 -0.55
CA ARG A 358 -5.79 -24.40 0.22
C ARG A 358 -5.75 -24.02 1.68
N THR A 359 -5.35 -24.97 2.51
CA THR A 359 -5.03 -24.70 3.92
C THR A 359 -3.56 -24.29 4.01
N GLU A 360 -3.31 -23.05 4.41
CA GLU A 360 -1.98 -22.49 4.66
C GLU A 360 -1.74 -22.46 6.17
N VAL A 361 -0.77 -23.23 6.64
CA VAL A 361 -0.29 -23.13 8.03
C VAL A 361 0.82 -22.09 8.02
N LEU A 362 0.74 -21.07 8.90
CA LEU A 362 1.82 -20.11 9.05
C LEU A 362 3.09 -20.85 9.46
N ARG A 363 4.13 -20.72 8.65
CA ARG A 363 5.34 -21.54 8.75
C ARG A 363 6.59 -20.82 8.25
N GLU A 364 7.72 -21.31 8.70
CA GLU A 364 9.04 -20.95 8.18
C GLU A 364 9.21 -21.38 6.73
N SER A 365 10.21 -20.81 6.06
CA SER A 365 10.66 -21.24 4.73
C SER A 365 11.14 -22.70 4.70
N SER A 366 11.57 -23.25 5.84
CA SER A 366 11.89 -24.67 6.02
C SER A 366 10.67 -25.59 5.94
N GLY A 367 9.47 -25.04 6.11
CA GLY A 367 8.21 -25.76 6.19
C GLY A 367 7.73 -26.03 7.63
N GLU A 368 8.53 -25.70 8.65
CA GLU A 368 8.16 -25.87 10.05
C GLU A 368 7.08 -24.86 10.49
N PRO A 369 5.97 -25.30 11.12
CA PRO A 369 4.93 -24.38 11.59
C PRO A 369 5.43 -23.42 12.66
N PHE A 370 5.01 -22.16 12.55
CA PHE A 370 5.20 -21.20 13.63
C PHE A 370 4.29 -21.52 14.81
N LEU A 371 4.84 -21.34 16.01
CA LEU A 371 4.11 -21.42 17.27
C LEU A 371 3.93 -20.03 17.86
N PHE A 372 2.74 -19.79 18.38
CA PHE A 372 2.31 -18.54 18.99
C PHE A 372 1.85 -18.82 20.41
N TYR A 373 2.43 -18.13 21.39
CA TYR A 373 1.86 -18.13 22.73
C TYR A 373 0.71 -17.13 22.77
N LEU A 374 -0.47 -17.61 23.14
CA LEU A 374 -1.67 -16.82 23.34
C LEU A 374 -2.18 -17.07 24.75
N ALA A 375 -2.61 -15.99 25.42
CA ALA A 375 -3.21 -16.07 26.74
C ALA A 375 -4.72 -16.32 26.60
N GLU A 376 -5.38 -16.76 27.67
CA GLU A 376 -6.83 -16.80 27.73
C GLU A 376 -7.42 -15.39 27.56
N GLY A 377 -8.40 -15.24 26.67
CA GLY A 377 -9.09 -13.98 26.41
C GLY A 377 -9.18 -13.61 24.93
N THR A 378 -9.58 -12.36 24.66
CA THR A 378 -9.75 -11.84 23.31
C THR A 378 -8.42 -11.36 22.74
N HIS A 379 -8.10 -11.83 21.55
CA HIS A 379 -6.93 -11.45 20.77
C HIS A 379 -7.33 -10.84 19.43
N GLU A 380 -6.45 -10.02 18.87
CA GLU A 380 -6.62 -9.44 17.54
C GLU A 380 -5.53 -9.96 16.59
N LEU A 381 -5.92 -10.44 15.41
CA LEU A 381 -5.01 -10.75 14.31
C LEU A 381 -5.21 -9.69 13.23
N THR A 382 -4.15 -8.96 12.91
CA THR A 382 -4.14 -7.98 11.81
C THR A 382 -3.25 -8.47 10.69
N MET A 383 -3.77 -8.45 9.47
CA MET A 383 -2.96 -8.62 8.27
C MET A 383 -2.93 -7.32 7.48
N THR A 384 -1.74 -6.87 7.12
CA THR A 384 -1.51 -5.64 6.35
C THR A 384 -0.84 -6.00 5.03
N VAL A 385 -1.35 -5.48 3.91
CA VAL A 385 -0.75 -5.65 2.60
C VAL A 385 0.62 -4.98 2.55
N LYS A 386 1.65 -5.76 2.20
CA LYS A 386 3.01 -5.26 1.95
C LYS A 386 3.46 -5.74 0.57
N MET A 387 4.42 -5.03 -0.01
CA MET A 387 5.02 -5.38 -1.30
C MET A 387 6.16 -6.38 -1.14
N GLY A 388 6.72 -6.49 0.07
CA GLY A 388 7.87 -7.34 0.35
C GLY A 388 9.01 -7.06 -0.65
N PRO A 389 9.58 -8.09 -1.30
CA PRO A 389 10.68 -7.92 -2.25
C PRO A 389 10.29 -7.13 -3.50
N TYR A 390 8.99 -6.92 -3.78
CA TYR A 390 8.58 -6.10 -4.93
C TYR A 390 8.88 -4.62 -4.71
N GLY A 391 9.01 -4.15 -3.46
CA GLY A 391 9.26 -2.73 -3.19
C GLY A 391 10.51 -2.21 -3.91
N GLU A 392 11.63 -2.94 -3.77
CA GLU A 392 12.91 -2.59 -4.43
C GLU A 392 12.81 -2.68 -5.96
N ILE A 393 12.12 -3.70 -6.47
CA ILE A 393 11.92 -3.89 -7.91
C ILE A 393 11.08 -2.75 -8.50
N ILE A 394 10.00 -2.35 -7.81
CA ILE A 394 9.10 -1.28 -8.22
C ILE A 394 9.85 0.07 -8.21
N ASN A 395 10.65 0.37 -7.17
CA ASN A 395 11.46 1.58 -7.12
C ASN A 395 12.44 1.62 -8.30
N SER A 396 13.17 0.53 -8.54
CA SER A 396 14.10 0.42 -9.67
C SER A 396 13.41 0.51 -11.04
N LEU A 397 12.21 -0.08 -11.22
CA LEU A 397 11.43 0.09 -12.46
C LEU A 397 10.96 1.55 -12.64
N THR A 398 10.69 2.26 -11.54
CA THR A 398 10.29 3.66 -11.59
C THR A 398 11.46 4.54 -12.04
N GLU A 399 12.68 4.28 -11.56
CA GLU A 399 13.89 4.92 -12.05
C GLU A 399 14.14 4.63 -13.54
N ASP A 400 13.91 3.40 -13.99
CA ASP A 400 14.02 3.03 -15.40
C ASP A 400 13.02 3.81 -16.29
N ILE A 401 11.79 4.05 -15.81
CA ILE A 401 10.80 4.89 -16.52
C ILE A 401 11.28 6.33 -16.63
N VAL A 402 11.87 6.89 -15.57
CA VAL A 402 12.41 8.26 -15.59
C VAL A 402 13.55 8.36 -16.60
N LEU A 403 14.46 7.39 -16.60
CA LEU A 403 15.56 7.30 -17.55
C LEU A 403 15.08 7.16 -19.00
N LEU A 404 14.10 6.28 -19.24
CA LEU A 404 13.45 6.12 -20.54
C LEU A 404 12.79 7.41 -21.00
N SER A 405 12.06 8.09 -20.12
CA SER A 405 11.37 9.34 -20.43
C SER A 405 12.36 10.44 -20.85
N ASP A 406 13.49 10.57 -20.15
CA ASP A 406 14.55 11.52 -20.50
C ASP A 406 15.16 11.20 -21.88
N MET A 407 15.47 9.92 -22.15
CA MET A 407 15.99 9.49 -23.44
C MET A 407 15.00 9.76 -24.59
N ILE A 408 13.73 9.36 -24.41
CA ILE A 408 12.68 9.57 -25.42
C ILE A 408 12.53 11.07 -25.72
N LEU A 409 12.45 11.92 -24.69
CA LEU A 409 12.35 13.37 -24.87
C LEU A 409 13.54 13.93 -25.66
N LYS A 410 14.77 13.56 -25.28
CA LYS A 410 15.99 14.00 -25.97
C LYS A 410 16.03 13.57 -27.43
N ILE A 411 15.64 12.33 -27.74
CA ILE A 411 15.57 11.82 -29.11
C ILE A 411 14.50 12.60 -29.88
N THR A 412 13.28 12.72 -29.34
CA THR A 412 12.16 13.42 -29.99
C THR A 412 12.46 14.89 -30.26
N MET A 413 13.22 15.59 -29.41
CA MET A 413 13.67 16.96 -29.69
C MET A 413 14.53 17.09 -30.95
N ILE A 414 15.21 16.02 -31.36
CA ILE A 414 16.09 15.99 -32.53
C ILE A 414 15.36 15.41 -33.75
N THR A 415 14.60 14.33 -33.55
CA THR A 415 13.99 13.55 -34.64
C THR A 415 12.56 13.97 -34.96
N GLY A 416 11.88 14.65 -34.04
CA GLY A 416 10.42 14.71 -34.01
C GLY A 416 9.79 13.39 -33.54
N GLU A 417 8.46 13.37 -33.42
CA GLU A 417 7.68 12.18 -33.00
C GLU A 417 7.66 11.07 -34.06
N SER A 418 7.91 11.42 -35.33
CA SER A 418 7.93 10.49 -36.46
C SER A 418 9.25 10.66 -37.24
N PRO A 419 10.33 9.99 -36.81
CA PRO A 419 11.64 10.14 -37.43
C PRO A 419 11.65 9.71 -38.91
N ASP A 420 12.27 10.50 -39.78
CA ASP A 420 12.58 10.07 -41.16
C ASP A 420 13.70 9.01 -41.15
N LEU A 421 13.36 7.77 -41.49
CA LEU A 421 14.27 6.63 -41.49
C LEU A 421 15.42 6.73 -42.52
N ASN A 422 15.33 7.65 -43.48
CA ASN A 422 16.39 7.86 -44.47
C ASN A 422 17.40 8.94 -44.05
N TYR A 423 17.17 9.59 -42.90
CA TYR A 423 18.03 10.65 -42.40
C TYR A 423 18.88 10.14 -41.24
N ASP A 424 20.19 10.36 -41.31
CA ASP A 424 21.07 10.09 -40.19
C ASP A 424 21.06 11.28 -39.23
N TYR A 425 20.51 11.05 -38.03
CA TYR A 425 20.36 12.09 -37.02
C TYR A 425 21.61 12.27 -36.16
N ASP A 426 22.63 11.40 -36.26
CA ASP A 426 23.82 11.43 -35.40
C ASP A 426 23.45 11.48 -33.90
N LEU A 427 22.41 10.74 -33.48
CA LEU A 427 21.86 10.84 -32.12
C LEU A 427 22.91 10.61 -31.03
N HIS A 428 23.82 9.66 -31.25
CA HIS A 428 24.90 9.35 -30.33
C HIS A 428 25.95 10.47 -30.20
N LEU A 429 26.04 11.38 -31.18
CA LEU A 429 26.90 12.56 -31.11
C LEU A 429 26.17 13.76 -30.48
N LYS A 430 24.87 13.88 -30.75
CA LYS A 430 24.04 15.00 -30.26
C LYS A 430 23.51 14.79 -28.85
N ILE A 431 23.42 13.53 -28.40
CA ILE A 431 23.02 13.13 -27.05
C ILE A 431 24.17 12.28 -26.47
N PRO A 432 25.20 12.92 -25.87
CA PRO A 432 26.43 12.24 -25.48
C PRO A 432 26.24 11.10 -24.48
N ASP A 433 25.20 11.17 -23.64
CA ASP A 433 24.85 10.22 -22.58
C ASP A 433 23.92 9.08 -23.05
N LEU A 434 23.39 9.14 -24.27
CA LEU A 434 22.33 8.22 -24.75
C LEU A 434 22.74 6.74 -24.66
N VAL A 435 23.91 6.40 -25.20
CA VAL A 435 24.39 5.02 -25.26
C VAL A 435 24.67 4.48 -23.84
N ASP A 436 25.15 5.33 -22.94
CA ASP A 436 25.42 4.92 -21.56
C ASP A 436 24.14 4.78 -20.75
N HIS A 437 23.12 5.62 -20.99
CA HIS A 437 21.78 5.45 -20.42
C HIS A 437 21.12 4.14 -20.89
N LEU A 438 21.23 3.79 -22.17
CA LEU A 438 20.74 2.50 -22.68
C LEU A 438 21.46 1.31 -22.01
N LYS A 439 22.78 1.38 -21.82
CA LYS A 439 23.53 0.34 -21.09
C LYS A 439 23.07 0.22 -19.64
N LYS A 440 22.88 1.36 -18.95
CA LYS A 440 22.39 1.40 -17.57
C LYS A 440 21.01 0.74 -17.47
N LEU A 441 20.11 1.08 -18.38
CA LEU A 441 18.78 0.47 -18.47
C LEU A 441 18.87 -1.06 -18.68
N SER A 442 19.69 -1.54 -19.63
CA SER A 442 19.86 -2.97 -19.87
C SER A 442 20.36 -3.72 -18.62
N GLN A 443 21.37 -3.18 -17.92
CA GLN A 443 21.89 -3.76 -16.69
C GLN A 443 20.85 -3.77 -15.57
N SER A 444 20.09 -2.68 -15.44
CA SER A 444 19.00 -2.52 -14.49
C SER A 444 17.89 -3.56 -14.73
N LEU A 445 17.50 -3.79 -15.98
CA LEU A 445 16.53 -4.82 -16.37
C LEU A 445 17.06 -6.23 -16.06
N GLN A 446 18.33 -6.51 -16.37
CA GLN A 446 18.96 -7.81 -16.10
C GLN A 446 18.90 -8.18 -14.62
N TRP A 447 19.22 -7.23 -13.74
CA TRP A 447 19.19 -7.43 -12.30
C TRP A 447 17.77 -7.76 -11.81
N LYS A 448 16.75 -7.01 -12.26
CA LYS A 448 15.34 -7.25 -11.91
C LYS A 448 14.83 -8.60 -12.40
N ILE A 449 15.18 -9.00 -13.62
CA ILE A 449 14.86 -10.33 -14.17
C ILE A 449 15.40 -11.41 -13.23
N GLY A 450 16.66 -11.29 -12.80
CA GLY A 450 17.29 -12.24 -11.90
C GLY A 450 16.62 -12.34 -10.52
N ILE A 451 16.05 -11.26 -9.99
CA ILE A 451 15.28 -11.28 -8.73
C ILE A 451 13.92 -11.94 -8.96
N LEU A 452 13.17 -11.51 -9.97
CA LEU A 452 11.82 -12.04 -10.26
C LEU A 452 11.85 -13.54 -10.52
N GLN A 453 12.87 -14.04 -11.22
CA GLN A 453 13.07 -15.48 -11.44
C GLN A 453 13.27 -16.27 -10.14
N LYS A 454 13.82 -15.68 -9.08
CA LYS A 454 14.00 -16.33 -7.77
C LYS A 454 12.71 -16.40 -6.96
N LEU A 455 11.70 -15.60 -7.30
CA LEU A 455 10.43 -15.53 -6.58
C LEU A 455 9.40 -16.56 -7.05
N SER A 456 9.67 -17.27 -8.14
CA SER A 456 8.75 -18.28 -8.68
C SER A 456 9.47 -19.43 -9.35
N ASP A 457 8.99 -20.65 -9.14
CA ASP A 457 9.51 -21.86 -9.80
C ASP A 457 9.08 -21.99 -11.27
N ARG A 458 8.25 -21.07 -11.77
CA ARG A 458 7.78 -21.06 -13.15
C ARG A 458 8.32 -19.86 -13.91
N ARG A 459 8.35 -19.97 -15.23
CA ARG A 459 8.65 -18.84 -16.09
C ARG A 459 7.53 -17.80 -16.03
N LEU A 460 7.87 -16.58 -15.62
CA LEU A 460 6.92 -15.50 -15.38
C LEU A 460 6.69 -14.66 -16.65
N PRO A 461 5.45 -14.21 -16.93
CA PRO A 461 5.17 -13.30 -18.04
C PRO A 461 5.96 -11.98 -17.95
N VAL A 462 6.12 -11.42 -16.75
CA VAL A 462 6.93 -10.20 -16.52
C VAL A 462 8.37 -10.40 -16.94
N VAL A 463 8.97 -11.55 -16.60
CA VAL A 463 10.35 -11.88 -16.98
C VAL A 463 10.50 -11.92 -18.49
N ASN A 464 9.56 -12.56 -19.21
CA ASN A 464 9.62 -12.65 -20.67
C ASN A 464 9.54 -11.27 -21.34
N ASN A 465 8.68 -10.39 -20.82
CA ASN A 465 8.51 -9.04 -21.35
C ASN A 465 9.75 -8.17 -21.07
N LEU A 466 10.29 -8.20 -19.84
CA LEU A 466 11.51 -7.48 -19.50
C LEU A 466 12.73 -8.01 -20.30
N GLU A 467 12.84 -9.32 -20.53
CA GLU A 467 13.87 -9.91 -21.40
C GLU A 467 13.76 -9.38 -22.84
N SER A 468 12.53 -9.25 -23.37
CA SER A 468 12.31 -8.69 -24.71
C SER A 468 12.72 -7.22 -24.79
N ILE A 469 12.37 -6.41 -23.79
CA ILE A 469 12.77 -5.00 -23.72
C ILE A 469 14.30 -4.90 -23.63
N GLN A 470 14.93 -5.73 -22.79
CA GLN A 470 16.38 -5.76 -22.66
C GLN A 470 17.06 -6.05 -24.01
N LEU A 471 16.56 -7.03 -24.77
CA LEU A 471 17.10 -7.36 -26.10
C LEU A 471 16.98 -6.20 -27.10
N GLN A 472 15.87 -5.45 -27.06
CA GLN A 472 15.69 -4.26 -27.89
C GLN A 472 16.68 -3.16 -27.50
N VAL A 473 16.84 -2.88 -26.21
CA VAL A 473 17.81 -1.91 -25.69
C VAL A 473 19.24 -2.31 -26.06
N ASP A 474 19.60 -3.58 -25.93
CA ASP A 474 20.92 -4.09 -26.32
C ASP A 474 21.19 -3.96 -27.82
N ALA A 475 20.16 -4.12 -28.66
CA ALA A 475 20.29 -3.90 -30.10
C ALA A 475 20.58 -2.42 -30.42
N MET A 476 19.92 -1.49 -29.71
CA MET A 476 20.17 -0.05 -29.85
C MET A 476 21.56 0.37 -29.38
N VAL A 477 22.08 -0.26 -28.32
CA VAL A 477 23.47 -0.05 -27.88
C VAL A 477 24.47 -0.51 -28.95
N LYS A 478 24.20 -1.64 -29.63
CA LYS A 478 25.08 -2.18 -30.68
C LYS A 478 25.00 -1.40 -31.99
N ASN A 479 23.83 -0.85 -32.32
CA ASN A 479 23.61 -0.06 -33.52
C ASN A 479 22.89 1.26 -33.21
N PRO A 480 23.61 2.29 -32.72
CA PRO A 480 23.01 3.58 -32.36
C PRO A 480 22.36 4.32 -33.53
N GLU A 481 22.79 4.08 -34.77
CA GLU A 481 22.20 4.66 -35.99
C GLU A 481 20.76 4.18 -36.21
N GLY A 482 20.40 3.00 -35.69
CA GLY A 482 19.06 2.43 -35.78
C GLY A 482 18.06 2.98 -34.76
N ILE A 483 18.51 3.73 -33.75
CA ILE A 483 17.64 4.24 -32.66
C ILE A 483 16.40 4.99 -33.16
N PRO A 484 16.46 5.87 -34.19
CA PRO A 484 15.27 6.54 -34.71
C PRO A 484 14.16 5.57 -35.16
N ALA A 485 14.54 4.41 -35.72
CA ALA A 485 13.58 3.39 -36.16
C ALA A 485 12.92 2.63 -34.99
N HIS A 486 13.51 2.71 -33.80
CA HIS A 486 13.08 2.00 -32.59
C HIS A 486 12.49 2.93 -31.52
N LEU A 487 12.14 4.17 -31.87
CA LEU A 487 11.53 5.12 -30.93
C LEU A 487 10.19 4.60 -30.38
N SER A 488 9.40 3.91 -31.22
CA SER A 488 8.17 3.23 -30.79
C SER A 488 8.46 2.16 -29.74
N ASP A 489 9.52 1.38 -29.93
CA ASP A 489 9.89 0.28 -29.03
C ASP A 489 10.23 0.81 -27.63
N LEU A 490 10.92 1.95 -27.53
CA LEU A 490 11.20 2.61 -26.25
C LEU A 490 9.93 3.09 -25.54
N THR A 491 8.97 3.62 -26.31
CA THR A 491 7.68 4.10 -25.79
C THR A 491 6.80 2.94 -25.32
N GLU A 492 6.78 1.84 -26.08
CA GLU A 492 6.10 0.60 -25.70
C GLU A 492 6.74 -0.06 -24.48
N ALA A 493 8.07 -0.03 -24.38
CA ALA A 493 8.81 -0.49 -23.20
C ALA A 493 8.43 0.33 -21.96
N GLN A 494 8.40 1.66 -22.05
CA GLN A 494 7.98 2.54 -20.96
C GLN A 494 6.55 2.21 -20.49
N THR A 495 5.63 2.03 -21.43
CA THR A 495 4.23 1.66 -21.15
C THR A 495 4.12 0.28 -20.48
N SER A 496 4.89 -0.69 -20.98
CA SER A 496 4.92 -2.06 -20.45
C SER A 496 5.48 -2.08 -19.03
N ILE A 497 6.57 -1.36 -18.77
CA ILE A 497 7.17 -1.24 -17.43
C ILE A 497 6.17 -0.59 -16.47
N GLY A 498 5.46 0.47 -16.89
CA GLY A 498 4.42 1.10 -16.08
C GLY A 498 3.30 0.13 -15.69
N THR A 499 2.85 -0.69 -16.64
CA THR A 499 1.85 -1.74 -16.40
C THR A 499 2.36 -2.79 -15.39
N TRP A 500 3.63 -3.17 -15.46
CA TRP A 500 4.22 -4.10 -14.49
C TRP A 500 4.34 -3.51 -13.10
N ILE A 501 4.68 -2.23 -12.97
CA ILE A 501 4.65 -1.54 -11.67
C ILE A 501 3.26 -1.65 -11.05
N ASP A 502 2.21 -1.35 -11.82
CA ASP A 502 0.83 -1.42 -11.32
C ASP A 502 0.39 -2.84 -10.96
N ASN A 503 0.81 -3.84 -11.73
CA ASN A 503 0.54 -5.25 -11.44
C ASN A 503 1.27 -5.73 -10.19
N LEU A 504 2.55 -5.37 -10.02
CA LEU A 504 3.34 -5.75 -8.85
C LEU A 504 2.81 -5.09 -7.56
N LYS A 505 2.20 -3.90 -7.67
CA LYS A 505 1.51 -3.23 -6.55
C LYS A 505 0.21 -3.91 -6.13
N GLN A 506 -0.33 -4.84 -6.91
CA GLN A 506 -1.54 -5.59 -6.57
C GLN A 506 -1.18 -6.89 -5.87
N GLN A 507 -1.51 -6.95 -4.58
CA GLN A 507 -1.16 -8.08 -3.70
C GLN A 507 -2.43 -8.76 -3.15
N PRO A 508 -3.35 -9.32 -3.96
CA PRO A 508 -4.60 -9.88 -3.47
C PRO A 508 -4.40 -11.21 -2.74
N VAL A 509 -5.11 -11.39 -1.62
CA VAL A 509 -5.24 -12.67 -0.91
C VAL A 509 -6.69 -12.78 -0.46
N ILE A 510 -7.33 -13.91 -0.72
CA ILE A 510 -8.72 -14.16 -0.31
C ILE A 510 -8.76 -15.21 0.80
N LEU A 511 -9.59 -14.97 1.80
CA LEU A 511 -9.70 -15.76 3.03
C LEU A 511 -11.14 -16.25 3.20
N ASP A 512 -11.24 -17.48 3.68
CA ASP A 512 -12.50 -18.17 4.00
C ASP A 512 -12.63 -18.31 5.52
N TYR A 513 -11.72 -19.02 6.19
CA TYR A 513 -11.72 -19.12 7.65
C TYR A 513 -10.31 -19.32 8.24
N PHE A 514 -10.21 -19.11 9.54
CA PHE A 514 -9.02 -19.33 10.35
C PHE A 514 -9.19 -20.55 11.25
N LEU A 515 -8.09 -21.23 11.51
CA LEU A 515 -7.96 -22.34 12.43
C LEU A 515 -6.82 -22.06 13.40
N ILE A 516 -7.14 -21.91 14.68
CA ILE A 516 -6.16 -21.84 15.76
C ILE A 516 -6.05 -23.25 16.33
N LEU A 517 -4.93 -23.91 16.09
CA LEU A 517 -4.75 -25.34 16.33
C LEU A 517 -3.72 -25.59 17.42
N SER A 518 -3.89 -26.70 18.14
CA SER A 518 -2.83 -27.25 18.98
C SER A 518 -1.59 -27.61 18.12
N PRO A 519 -0.35 -27.50 18.65
CA PRO A 519 0.87 -27.74 17.88
C PRO A 519 0.88 -29.11 17.16
N ASP A 520 0.37 -30.15 17.82
CA ASP A 520 0.39 -31.53 17.30
C ASP A 520 -0.73 -31.83 16.28
N THR A 521 -1.71 -30.94 16.12
CA THR A 521 -2.91 -31.21 15.30
C THR A 521 -2.64 -31.05 13.82
N VAL A 522 -2.80 -32.07 12.98
CA VAL A 522 -2.63 -31.90 11.54
C VAL A 522 -3.74 -31.00 10.97
N ALA A 523 -3.37 -29.91 10.28
CA ALA A 523 -4.34 -29.05 9.62
C ALA A 523 -4.95 -29.79 8.42
N ALA A 524 -6.26 -30.02 8.43
CA ALA A 524 -6.94 -30.70 7.34
C ALA A 524 -6.92 -29.84 6.06
N SER A 525 -6.59 -30.46 4.92
CA SER A 525 -6.65 -29.81 3.60
C SER A 525 -7.83 -30.34 2.82
N ILE A 526 -8.83 -29.48 2.58
CA ILE A 526 -10.07 -29.87 1.90
C ILE A 526 -9.94 -29.57 0.39
N LYS A 527 -9.83 -30.65 -0.39
CA LYS A 527 -10.03 -30.79 -1.85
C LYS A 527 -11.49 -30.71 -2.34
N PRO A 528 -12.03 -29.71 -3.06
CA PRO A 528 -13.33 -29.91 -3.73
C PRO A 528 -13.21 -31.07 -4.74
N ASN A 529 -14.12 -32.04 -4.66
CA ASN A 529 -14.17 -33.14 -5.62
C ASN A 529 -14.85 -32.67 -6.94
N VAL A 530 -14.46 -33.22 -8.08
CA VAL A 530 -14.97 -32.87 -9.42
C VAL A 530 -16.50 -32.96 -9.48
N PHE A 531 -17.08 -34.00 -8.86
CA PHE A 531 -18.54 -34.16 -8.77
C PHE A 531 -19.23 -33.08 -7.95
N GLN A 532 -18.61 -32.60 -6.87
CA GLN A 532 -19.17 -31.50 -6.05
C GLN A 532 -19.17 -30.19 -6.83
N LYS A 533 -18.12 -29.93 -7.61
CA LYS A 533 -18.06 -28.77 -8.51
C LYS A 533 -19.14 -28.85 -9.56
N LEU A 534 -19.23 -29.97 -10.30
CA LEU A 534 -20.24 -30.16 -11.34
C LEU A 534 -21.67 -29.99 -10.81
N TYR A 535 -21.99 -30.62 -9.67
CA TYR A 535 -23.31 -30.48 -9.04
C TYR A 535 -23.65 -29.02 -8.71
N THR A 536 -22.70 -28.30 -8.11
CA THR A 536 -22.90 -26.89 -7.71
C THR A 536 -23.07 -26.00 -8.94
N THR A 537 -22.24 -26.19 -9.97
CA THR A 537 -22.34 -25.45 -11.23
C THR A 537 -23.67 -25.71 -11.94
N THR A 538 -24.12 -26.97 -12.02
CA THR A 538 -25.42 -27.30 -12.64
C THR A 538 -26.58 -26.68 -11.86
N ARG A 539 -26.53 -26.69 -10.53
CA ARG A 539 -27.56 -26.05 -9.68
C ARG A 539 -27.62 -24.54 -9.89
N ASN A 540 -26.48 -23.87 -9.86
CA ASN A 540 -26.40 -22.42 -10.10
C ASN A 540 -26.85 -22.06 -11.52
N PHE A 541 -26.51 -22.87 -12.53
CA PHE A 541 -26.99 -22.68 -13.90
C PHE A 541 -28.51 -22.79 -13.99
N ILE A 542 -29.12 -23.82 -13.40
CA ILE A 542 -30.58 -23.96 -13.38
C ILE A 542 -31.22 -22.78 -12.66
N ALA A 543 -30.70 -22.40 -11.48
CA ALA A 543 -31.22 -21.26 -10.72
C ALA A 543 -31.18 -19.95 -11.51
N SER A 544 -30.17 -19.74 -12.37
CA SER A 544 -30.04 -18.53 -13.19
C SER A 544 -31.17 -18.29 -14.19
N PHE A 545 -31.93 -19.32 -14.59
CA PHE A 545 -33.07 -19.16 -15.51
C PHE A 545 -34.37 -18.73 -14.82
N TYR A 546 -34.46 -18.91 -13.50
CA TYR A 546 -35.68 -18.64 -12.73
C TYR A 546 -35.54 -17.48 -11.76
N LYS A 547 -34.31 -16.99 -11.55
CA LYS A 547 -34.03 -15.86 -10.68
C LYS A 547 -34.22 -14.53 -11.41
N ASP A 548 -35.02 -13.68 -10.80
CA ASP A 548 -35.18 -12.28 -11.19
C ASP A 548 -34.12 -11.44 -10.46
N TYR A 549 -33.11 -10.99 -11.20
CA TYR A 549 -32.00 -10.20 -10.68
C TYR A 549 -32.28 -8.69 -10.64
N ASP A 550 -33.40 -8.23 -11.19
CA ASP A 550 -33.71 -6.80 -11.32
C ASP A 550 -34.32 -6.20 -10.03
N ASN A 551 -34.58 -7.01 -9.00
CA ASN A 551 -35.32 -6.62 -7.79
C ASN A 551 -34.44 -6.32 -6.56
N VAL A 552 -33.28 -5.70 -6.77
CA VAL A 552 -32.32 -5.32 -5.69
C VAL A 552 -32.77 -4.06 -4.92
N SER A 553 -33.69 -3.26 -5.46
CA SER A 553 -34.14 -1.98 -4.88
C SER A 553 -35.00 -2.12 -3.62
N SER A 554 -35.72 -3.24 -3.47
CA SER A 554 -36.69 -3.45 -2.38
C SER A 554 -36.11 -3.32 -0.96
N VAL A 555 -34.85 -3.71 -0.76
CA VAL A 555 -34.20 -3.71 0.57
C VAL A 555 -33.83 -2.30 1.06
N TYR A 556 -33.69 -1.33 0.15
CA TYR A 556 -33.32 0.05 0.49
C TYR A 556 -34.50 1.04 0.38
N GLU A 557 -35.60 0.67 -0.28
CA GLU A 557 -36.81 1.50 -0.37
C GLU A 557 -37.60 1.55 0.95
N GLU A 558 -37.65 0.47 1.73
CA GLU A 558 -38.36 0.45 3.02
C GLU A 558 -37.77 1.46 4.04
N GLU A 559 -36.44 1.61 4.11
CA GLU A 559 -35.78 2.57 5.04
C GLU A 559 -35.98 4.05 4.66
N VAL A 560 -36.13 4.36 3.37
CA VAL A 560 -36.41 5.74 2.91
C VAL A 560 -37.84 6.15 3.28
N SER A 561 -38.76 5.18 3.33
CA SER A 561 -40.15 5.42 3.74
C SER A 561 -40.32 5.62 5.26
N GLU A 562 -39.48 5.01 6.10
CA GLU A 562 -39.54 5.19 7.56
C GLU A 562 -38.86 6.49 8.06
N SER A 563 -37.89 7.03 7.31
CA SER A 563 -37.21 8.29 7.67
C SER A 563 -37.93 9.56 7.20
N SER A 564 -38.99 9.43 6.39
CA SER A 564 -39.78 10.54 5.88
C SER A 564 -41.14 10.65 6.57
N ASN A 565 -41.13 11.07 7.84
CA ASN A 565 -42.34 11.47 8.56
C ASN A 565 -42.39 13.00 8.71
N PRO A 566 -42.82 13.78 7.71
CA PRO A 566 -43.09 15.19 7.91
C PRO A 566 -44.39 15.33 8.69
N LYS A 567 -44.30 15.78 9.95
CA LYS A 567 -45.45 16.39 10.63
C LYS A 567 -45.80 17.68 9.90
N THR A 568 -46.66 17.58 8.91
CA THR A 568 -47.38 18.71 8.34
C THR A 568 -48.39 19.19 9.39
N ILE A 569 -48.13 20.34 10.01
CA ILE A 569 -49.17 21.08 10.73
C ILE A 569 -49.76 22.06 9.73
N HIS A 570 -51.05 21.89 9.44
CA HIS A 570 -51.85 22.88 8.74
C HIS A 570 -52.38 23.91 9.74
N VAL A 571 -52.18 25.19 9.38
CA VAL A 571 -52.60 26.47 10.01
C VAL A 571 -51.73 26.96 11.15
#